data_AF-A0A973KN50-F1
#
_entry.id   AF-A0A973KN50-F1
#
_cell.length_a   1.000
_cell.length_b   1.000
_cell.length_c   1.000
_cell.angle_alpha   90.00
_cell.angle_beta   90.00
_cell.angle_gamma   90.00
#
_symmetry.space_group_name_H-M   'P 1'
#
loop_
_entity.id
_entity.type
_entity.pdbx_description
1 polymer ?
#
loop_
_entity_poly.entity_id
_entity_poly.type
_entity_poly.pdbx_seq_one_letter_code
_entity_poly.pdbx_strand_id
1 'polypeptide(L)'
;DGTAQDPGPRVVYADELGGIALLADLVVPGAEPPPDVRALEAAAGALPGLVATLHAVAATASQRAAAAEINVHHSTLQDRLTQAEHLLGWPLRTPQGRLRLQLALTMRHLARP
;
A
#
# COMPACT_ATOMS: atom_id res chain seq x y z
N ASP A 1 -5.67 2.88 -15.47
CA ASP A 1 -5.55 1.70 -14.58
C ASP A 1 -4.10 1.41 -14.24
N GLY A 2 -3.84 0.98 -13.01
CA GLY A 2 -2.53 0.61 -12.49
C GLY A 2 -2.11 -0.81 -12.91
N THR A 3 -0.92 -1.24 -12.48
CA THR A 3 -0.39 -2.58 -12.74
C THR A 3 -0.44 -3.45 -11.48
N ALA A 4 -0.21 -4.75 -11.57
CA ALA A 4 -0.08 -5.60 -10.37
C ALA A 4 1.06 -5.16 -9.43
N GLN A 5 2.08 -4.49 -9.96
CA GLN A 5 3.20 -3.94 -9.20
C GLN A 5 2.96 -2.51 -8.68
N ASP A 6 1.97 -1.82 -9.25
CA ASP A 6 1.55 -0.46 -8.90
C ASP A 6 0.03 -0.30 -9.11
N PRO A 7 -0.76 -0.89 -8.21
CA PRO A 7 -2.22 -0.85 -8.29
C PRO A 7 -2.76 0.55 -7.96
N GLY A 8 -3.90 0.91 -8.55
CA GLY A 8 -4.55 2.21 -8.37
C GLY A 8 -4.54 3.08 -9.65
N PRO A 9 -5.21 4.25 -9.61
CA PRO A 9 -5.20 5.19 -10.74
C PRO A 9 -3.81 5.83 -10.90
N ARG A 10 -3.27 5.84 -12.13
CA ARG A 10 -1.98 6.46 -12.46
C ARG A 10 -2.06 7.97 -12.74
N VAL A 11 -3.28 8.48 -12.94
CA VAL A 11 -3.57 9.89 -13.20
C VAL A 11 -4.75 10.26 -12.32
N VAL A 12 -4.62 11.37 -11.60
CA VAL A 12 -5.62 11.91 -10.69
C VAL A 12 -5.68 13.42 -10.87
N TYR A 13 -6.86 14.02 -10.65
CA TYR A 13 -6.99 15.47 -10.71
C TYR A 13 -6.40 16.12 -9.45
N ALA A 14 -5.66 17.21 -9.62
CA ALA A 14 -4.91 17.82 -8.52
C ALA A 14 -5.80 18.42 -7.43
N ASP A 15 -6.99 18.91 -7.81
CA ASP A 15 -8.02 19.41 -6.90
C ASP A 15 -8.68 18.30 -6.07
N GLU A 16 -8.65 17.05 -6.54
CA GLU A 16 -9.17 15.88 -5.82
C GLU A 16 -8.17 15.28 -4.82
N LEU A 17 -6.89 15.68 -4.87
CA LEU A 17 -5.85 15.14 -3.98
C LEU A 17 -5.97 15.62 -2.53
N GLY A 18 -6.54 16.81 -2.30
CA GLY A 18 -6.64 17.39 -0.97
C GLY A 18 -5.29 17.42 -0.23
N GLY A 19 -5.25 16.90 1.00
CA GLY A 19 -4.03 16.86 1.81
C GLY A 19 -2.88 16.01 1.23
N ILE A 20 -3.15 15.12 0.26
CA ILE A 20 -2.10 14.37 -0.44
C ILE A 20 -1.22 15.30 -1.28
N ALA A 21 -1.77 16.42 -1.77
CA ALA A 21 -0.98 17.42 -2.50
C ALA A 21 0.19 17.94 -1.66
N LEU A 22 -0.01 18.15 -0.36
CA LEU A 22 1.07 18.57 0.56
C LEU A 22 2.14 17.48 0.74
N LEU A 23 1.75 16.20 0.68
CA LEU A 23 2.71 15.10 0.72
C LEU A 23 3.50 14.99 -0.59
N ALA A 24 2.87 15.29 -1.73
CA ALA A 24 3.51 15.30 -3.03
C ALA A 24 4.62 16.35 -3.12
N ASP A 25 4.46 17.50 -2.48
CA ASP A 25 5.50 18.54 -2.39
C ASP A 25 6.72 18.09 -1.56
N LEU A 26 6.54 17.15 -0.63
CA LEU A 26 7.59 16.64 0.26
C LEU A 26 8.29 15.40 -0.29
N VAL A 27 7.56 14.54 -1.01
CA VAL A 27 8.06 13.28 -1.56
C VAL A 27 8.44 13.50 -3.02
N VAL A 28 9.62 14.09 -3.22
CA VAL A 28 10.17 14.40 -4.54
C VAL A 28 10.81 13.16 -5.17
N PRO A 29 10.59 12.86 -6.46
CA PRO A 29 11.30 11.80 -7.17
C PRO A 29 12.83 11.94 -7.02
N GLY A 30 13.48 10.88 -6.54
CA GLY A 30 14.94 10.85 -6.30
C GLY A 30 15.39 11.22 -4.88
N ALA A 31 14.48 11.65 -4.00
CA ALA A 31 14.76 11.76 -2.57
C ALA A 31 14.87 10.37 -1.92
N GLU A 32 15.55 10.29 -0.77
CA GLU A 32 15.63 9.05 0.01
C GLU A 32 14.22 8.61 0.43
N PRO A 33 13.77 7.40 0.06
CA PRO A 33 12.43 6.95 0.38
C PRO A 33 12.20 6.89 1.89
N PRO A 34 11.02 7.29 2.40
CA PRO A 34 10.69 7.15 3.80
C PRO A 34 10.88 5.70 4.31
N PRO A 35 11.18 5.49 5.60
CA PRO A 35 11.39 4.15 6.17
C PRO A 35 10.25 3.17 5.85
N ASP A 36 9.01 3.64 5.88
CA ASP A 36 7.83 2.84 5.60
C ASP A 36 7.76 2.40 4.14
N VAL A 37 8.17 3.26 3.20
CA VAL A 37 8.25 2.93 1.78
C VAL A 37 9.36 1.91 1.53
N ARG A 38 10.52 2.05 2.19
CA ARG A 38 11.59 1.05 2.10
C ARG A 38 11.18 -0.31 2.64
N ALA A 39 10.52 -0.35 3.79
CA ALA A 39 9.99 -1.59 4.36
C ALA A 39 8.99 -2.25 3.40
N LEU A 40 8.13 -1.44 2.77
CA LEU A 40 7.16 -1.93 1.79
C LEU A 40 7.83 -2.48 0.53
N GLU A 41 8.84 -1.81 -0.03
CA GLU A 41 9.57 -2.30 -1.21
C GLU A 41 10.39 -3.57 -0.88
N ALA A 42 11.01 -3.64 0.30
CA ALA A 42 11.70 -4.84 0.75
C ALA A 42 10.73 -6.02 0.89
N ALA A 43 9.56 -5.80 1.49
CA ALA A 43 8.52 -6.81 1.62
C ALA A 43 7.95 -7.23 0.26
N ALA A 44 7.79 -6.28 -0.67
CA ALA A 44 7.34 -6.54 -2.04
C ALA A 44 8.32 -7.42 -2.82
N GLY A 45 9.63 -7.24 -2.60
CA GLY A 45 10.67 -8.09 -3.17
C GLY A 45 10.67 -9.52 -2.58
N ALA A 46 10.28 -9.67 -1.32
CA ALA A 46 10.23 -10.96 -0.64
C ALA A 46 8.95 -11.78 -0.94
N LEU A 47 7.83 -11.11 -1.20
CA LEU A 47 6.52 -11.74 -1.39
C LEU A 47 5.86 -11.33 -2.70
N PRO A 48 5.88 -12.21 -3.73
CA PRO A 48 5.19 -11.96 -4.98
C PRO A 48 3.70 -11.64 -4.76
N GLY A 49 3.22 -10.55 -5.37
CA GLY A 49 1.81 -10.13 -5.26
C GLY A 49 1.44 -9.45 -3.93
N LEU A 50 2.42 -9.15 -3.07
CA LEU A 50 2.15 -8.46 -1.81
C LEU A 50 1.59 -7.06 -2.01
N VAL A 51 2.14 -6.28 -2.95
CA VAL A 51 1.68 -4.90 -3.21
C VAL A 51 0.20 -4.87 -3.58
N ALA A 52 -0.25 -5.77 -4.47
CA ALA A 52 -1.66 -5.91 -4.82
C ALA A 52 -2.52 -6.30 -3.61
N THR A 53 -2.02 -7.21 -2.75
CA THR A 53 -2.71 -7.61 -1.52
C THR A 53 -2.85 -6.44 -0.54
N LEU A 54 -1.78 -5.67 -0.33
CA LEU A 54 -1.76 -4.51 0.55
C LEU A 54 -2.66 -3.38 0.03
N HIS A 55 -2.65 -3.14 -1.28
CA HIS A 55 -3.56 -2.18 -1.91
C HIS A 55 -5.03 -2.55 -1.70
N ALA A 56 -5.42 -3.80 -1.93
CA ALA A 56 -6.81 -4.24 -1.67
C ALA A 56 -7.22 -4.06 -0.21
N VAL A 57 -6.30 -4.30 0.74
CA VAL A 57 -6.55 -4.05 2.18
C VAL A 57 -6.62 -2.55 2.51
N ALA A 58 -5.88 -1.70 1.80
CA ALA A 58 -5.94 -0.26 1.96
C ALA A 58 -7.19 0.37 1.32
N ALA A 59 -7.67 -0.20 0.20
CA ALA A 59 -8.78 0.31 -0.59
C ALA A 59 -10.17 -0.14 -0.11
N THR A 60 -10.27 -1.26 0.61
CA THR A 60 -11.56 -1.82 1.06
C THR A 60 -11.85 -1.58 2.52
N ALA A 61 -13.12 -1.59 2.92
CA ALA A 61 -13.49 -1.38 4.32
C ALA A 61 -13.13 -2.58 5.24
N SER A 62 -13.00 -3.79 4.70
CA SER A 62 -12.82 -5.02 5.48
C SER A 62 -11.92 -6.05 4.80
N GLN A 63 -11.32 -6.95 5.59
CA GLN A 63 -10.51 -8.05 5.05
C GLN A 63 -11.31 -8.99 4.14
N ARG A 64 -12.62 -9.17 4.39
CA ARG A 64 -13.47 -9.99 3.52
C ARG A 64 -13.62 -9.33 2.14
N ALA A 65 -13.80 -8.01 2.11
CA ALA A 65 -13.86 -7.26 0.86
C ALA A 65 -12.52 -7.30 0.11
N ALA A 66 -11.40 -7.10 0.81
CA ALA A 66 -10.06 -7.23 0.20
C ALA A 66 -9.83 -8.63 -0.40
N ALA A 67 -10.22 -9.69 0.31
CA ALA A 67 -10.08 -11.07 -0.17
C ALA A 67 -10.91 -11.32 -1.43
N ALA A 68 -12.13 -10.78 -1.48
CA ALA A 68 -12.98 -10.84 -2.66
C ALA A 68 -12.38 -10.06 -3.84
N GLU A 69 -11.82 -8.87 -3.60
CA GLU A 69 -11.20 -8.03 -4.63
C GLU A 69 -10.03 -8.73 -5.34
N ILE A 70 -9.19 -9.45 -4.60
CA ILE A 70 -8.04 -10.19 -5.16
C ILE A 70 -8.34 -11.67 -5.42
N ASN A 71 -9.61 -12.08 -5.33
CA ASN A 71 -10.10 -13.44 -5.56
C ASN A 71 -9.32 -14.53 -4.79
N VAL A 72 -9.12 -14.33 -3.48
CA VAL A 72 -8.52 -15.32 -2.56
C VAL A 72 -9.47 -15.69 -1.44
N HIS A 73 -9.24 -16.85 -0.84
CA HIS A 73 -9.91 -17.22 0.40
C HIS A 73 -9.49 -16.29 1.55
N HIS A 74 -10.43 -16.01 2.45
CA HIS A 74 -10.18 -15.14 3.60
C HIS A 74 -9.03 -15.65 4.50
N SER A 75 -8.92 -16.96 4.70
CA SER A 75 -7.80 -17.57 5.44
C SER A 75 -6.45 -17.30 4.76
N THR A 76 -6.38 -17.47 3.44
CA THR A 76 -5.19 -17.15 2.65
C THR A 76 -4.81 -15.67 2.77
N LEU A 77 -5.79 -14.76 2.78
CA LEU A 77 -5.51 -13.34 3.02
C LEU A 77 -4.96 -13.12 4.44
N GLN A 78 -5.52 -13.75 5.46
CA GLN A 78 -5.03 -13.62 6.84
C GLN A 78 -3.58 -14.11 6.98
N ASP A 79 -3.22 -15.22 6.34
CA ASP A 79 -1.86 -15.75 6.34
C ASP A 79 -0.89 -14.78 5.67
N ARG A 80 -1.26 -14.26 4.48
CA ARG A 80 -0.48 -13.23 3.78
C ARG A 80 -0.30 -11.97 4.62
N LEU A 81 -1.34 -11.51 5.31
CA LEU A 81 -1.25 -10.34 6.17
C LEU A 81 -0.37 -10.58 7.39
N THR A 82 -0.43 -11.78 7.97
CA THR A 82 0.47 -12.13 9.08
C THR A 82 1.92 -12.12 8.61
N GLN A 83 2.23 -12.69 7.44
CA GLN A 83 3.58 -12.64 6.89
C GLN A 83 4.02 -11.21 6.55
N ALA A 84 3.12 -10.40 5.99
CA ALA A 84 3.38 -9.00 5.68
C ALA A 84 3.68 -8.19 6.95
N GLU A 85 2.92 -8.36 8.03
CA GLU A 85 3.17 -7.69 9.31
C GLU A 85 4.57 -8.00 9.87
N HIS A 86 5.05 -9.23 9.72
CA HIS A 86 6.40 -9.61 10.14
C HIS A 86 7.48 -8.89 9.32
N LEU A 87 7.27 -8.72 8.01
CA LEU A 87 8.23 -8.05 7.12
C LEU A 87 8.20 -6.53 7.27
N LEU A 88 7.01 -5.95 7.45
CA LEU A 88 6.83 -4.51 7.61
C LEU A 88 7.23 -4.03 9.01
N GLY A 89 7.02 -4.87 10.03
CA GLY A 89 7.29 -4.51 11.43
C GLY A 89 6.19 -3.66 12.08
N TRP A 90 4.99 -3.62 11.51
CA TRP A 90 3.81 -2.99 12.12
C TRP A 90 2.53 -3.78 11.83
N PRO A 91 1.52 -3.71 12.71
CA PRO A 91 0.26 -4.41 12.50
C PRO A 91 -0.53 -3.79 11.34
N LEU A 92 -1.19 -4.59 10.51
CA LEU A 92 -2.04 -4.17 9.41
C LEU A 92 -3.53 -4.29 9.75
N ARG A 93 -3.85 -4.89 10.90
CA ARG A 93 -5.22 -5.14 11.37
C ARG A 93 -5.75 -4.06 12.30
N THR A 94 -4.92 -3.11 12.72
CA THR A 94 -5.33 -1.98 13.56
C THR A 94 -5.66 -0.76 12.70
N PRO A 95 -6.57 0.13 13.12
CA PRO A 95 -6.86 1.37 12.39
C PRO A 95 -5.61 2.21 12.12
N GLN A 96 -4.74 2.37 13.12
CA GLN A 96 -3.48 3.10 12.98
C GLN A 96 -2.53 2.45 11.97
N GLY A 97 -2.44 1.12 11.99
CA GLY A 97 -1.62 0.35 11.06
C GLY A 97 -2.09 0.46 9.62
N ARG A 98 -3.42 0.48 9.42
CA ARG A 98 -4.05 0.68 8.11
C ARG A 98 -3.81 2.09 7.57
N LEU A 99 -3.92 3.12 8.42
CA LEU A 99 -3.58 4.49 8.03
C LEU A 99 -2.10 4.60 7.61
N ARG A 100 -1.21 4.00 8.41
CA ARG A 100 0.23 3.96 8.08
C ARG A 100 0.48 3.26 6.74
N LEU A 101 -0.20 2.15 6.47
CA LEU A 101 -0.13 1.45 5.18
C LEU A 101 -0.61 2.34 4.02
N GLN A 102 -1.74 3.02 4.17
CA GLN A 102 -2.28 3.94 3.17
C GLN A 102 -1.27 5.04 2.83
N LEU A 103 -0.70 5.70 3.84
CA LEU A 103 0.33 6.73 3.66
C LEU A 103 1.57 6.17 2.97
N ALA A 104 2.05 4.99 3.36
CA ALA A 104 3.21 4.36 2.73
C ALA A 104 2.97 4.05 1.25
N LEU A 105 1.78 3.55 0.89
CA LEU A 105 1.42 3.31 -0.51
C LEU A 105 1.31 4.60 -1.32
N THR A 106 0.71 5.66 -0.75
CA THR A 106 0.63 6.97 -1.39
C THR A 106 2.02 7.56 -1.62
N MET A 107 2.89 7.57 -0.60
CA MET A 107 4.26 8.06 -0.74
C MET A 107 5.08 7.25 -1.75
N ARG A 108 4.90 5.91 -1.78
CA ARG A 108 5.52 5.06 -2.80
C ARG A 108 5.09 5.44 -4.21
N HIS A 109 3.80 5.72 -4.39
CA HIS A 109 3.26 6.13 -5.69
C HIS A 109 3.85 7.48 -6.12
N LEU A 110 3.94 8.45 -5.21
CA LEU A 110 4.52 9.77 -5.46
C LEU A 110 6.04 9.74 -5.73
N ALA A 111 6.78 8.85 -5.07
CA ALA A 111 8.24 8.74 -5.22
C ALA A 111 8.67 8.09 -6.55
N ARG A 112 7.74 7.52 -7.31
CA ARG A 112 8.03 6.83 -8.57
C ARG A 112 7.91 7.80 -9.76
N PRO A 113 8.85 7.71 -10.72
CA PRO A 113 8.84 8.55 -11.92
C PRO A 113 7.73 8.19 -12.91
#